data_AF-A0A952SQW9-F1
#
_entry.id   AF-A0A952SQW9-F1
#
_cell.length_a   1.000
_cell.length_b   1.000
_cell.length_c   1.000
_cell.angle_alpha   90.00
_cell.angle_beta   90.00
_cell.angle_gamma   90.00
#
_symmetry.space_group_name_H-M   'P 1'
#
loop_
_entity.id
_entity.type
_entity.pdbx_description
1 polymer ?
#
loop_
_entity_poly.entity_id
_entity_poly.type
_entity_poly.pdbx_seq_one_letter_code
_entity_poly.pdbx_strand_id
1 'polypeptide(L)'
;MPNTVWIIIGAVVVFDLILLPIIVRAAFRNSLGALAVRYPFVEPMPDAVRRNFQSFSFGLANMGLCVHVVVDERHLHLMPAKLVRIFGVGAASVPWDEVHLRPGRSRGAIRTARIGGQTVSGPTWCLSIAEDQSGAERAASG
;
A
#
# COMPACT_ATOMS: atom_id res chain seq x y z
N MET A 1 42.31 -15.15 21.01
CA MET A 1 41.23 -14.13 21.04
C MET A 1 40.63 -13.72 19.68
N PRO A 2 41.19 -14.01 18.47
CA PRO A 2 40.55 -13.57 17.22
C PRO A 2 39.23 -14.30 16.91
N ASN A 3 39.03 -15.53 17.41
CA ASN A 3 37.83 -16.32 17.12
C ASN A 3 36.57 -15.76 17.79
N THR A 4 36.70 -15.12 18.97
CA THR A 4 35.55 -14.58 19.72
C THR A 4 34.85 -13.45 18.96
N VAL A 5 35.62 -12.58 18.29
CA VAL A 5 35.09 -11.47 17.50
C VAL A 5 34.24 -11.99 16.33
N TRP A 6 34.75 -12.99 15.60
CA TRP A 6 34.01 -13.60 14.48
C TRP A 6 32.73 -14.31 14.93
N ILE A 7 32.73 -14.95 16.10
CA ILE A 7 31.52 -15.57 16.67
C ILE A 7 30.46 -14.51 16.96
N ILE A 8 30.84 -13.39 17.56
CA ILE A 8 29.90 -12.30 17.88
C ILE A 8 29.32 -11.70 16.59
N ILE A 9 30.18 -11.42 15.59
CA ILE A 9 29.73 -10.89 14.29
C ILE A 9 28.76 -11.87 13.63
N GLY A 10 29.11 -13.16 13.58
CA GLY A 10 28.26 -14.19 13.01
C GLY A 10 26.90 -14.28 13.71
N ALA A 11 26.87 -14.23 15.04
CA ALA A 11 25.63 -14.27 15.82
C ALA A 11 24.72 -13.07 15.54
N VAL A 12 25.28 -11.85 15.48
CA VAL A 12 24.53 -10.63 15.17
C VAL A 12 23.95 -10.70 13.75
N VAL A 13 24.74 -11.11 12.77
CA VAL A 13 24.27 -11.23 11.38
C VAL A 13 23.14 -12.26 11.27
N VAL A 14 23.28 -13.43 11.90
CA VAL A 14 22.22 -14.45 11.89
C VAL A 14 20.95 -13.93 12.56
N PHE A 15 21.09 -13.21 13.69
CA PHE A 15 19.96 -12.61 14.38
C PHE A 15 19.24 -11.58 13.50
N ASP A 16 19.97 -10.68 12.84
CA ASP A 16 19.39 -9.67 11.94
C ASP A 16 18.71 -10.30 10.72
N LEU A 17 19.30 -11.36 10.15
CA LEU A 17 18.73 -12.11 9.04
C LEU A 17 17.41 -12.80 9.41
N ILE A 18 17.14 -13.04 10.70
CA ILE A 18 15.87 -13.59 11.19
C ILE A 18 14.92 -12.47 11.61
N LEU A 19 15.41 -11.50 12.39
CA LEU A 19 14.58 -10.47 13.00
C LEU A 19 14.03 -9.50 11.95
N LEU A 20 14.85 -9.06 10.99
CA LEU A 20 14.42 -8.09 9.98
C LEU A 20 13.26 -8.63 9.12
N PRO A 21 13.31 -9.85 8.55
CA PRO A 21 12.18 -10.43 7.83
C PRO A 21 10.90 -10.54 8.67
N ILE A 22 11.00 -10.84 9.97
CA ILE A 22 9.83 -10.95 10.86
C ILE A 22 9.18 -9.56 11.03
N ILE A 23 9.97 -8.53 11.30
CA ILE A 23 9.47 -7.15 11.47
C ILE A 23 8.86 -6.65 10.16
N VAL A 24 9.55 -6.86 9.04
CA VAL A 24 9.06 -6.52 7.71
C VAL A 24 7.73 -7.23 7.47
N ARG A 25 7.67 -8.56 7.57
CA ARG A 25 6.44 -9.34 7.39
C ARG A 25 5.29 -8.83 8.26
N ALA A 26 5.55 -8.50 9.53
CA ALA A 26 4.54 -7.97 10.44
C ALA A 26 4.02 -6.59 9.98
N ALA A 27 4.90 -5.67 9.62
CA ALA A 27 4.53 -4.34 9.12
C ALA A 27 3.69 -4.42 7.84
N PHE A 28 4.11 -5.27 6.90
CA PHE A 28 3.40 -5.50 5.63
C PHE A 28 2.04 -6.18 5.82
N ARG A 29 1.92 -7.14 6.75
CA ARG A 29 0.66 -7.84 7.04
C ARG A 29 -0.35 -6.94 7.73
N ASN A 30 0.08 -6.09 8.67
CA ASN A 30 -0.80 -5.18 9.40
C ASN A 30 -1.27 -3.98 8.57
N SER A 31 -0.56 -3.66 7.48
CA SER A 31 -0.91 -2.60 6.53
C SER A 31 -1.67 -3.17 5.33
N LEU A 32 -0.97 -3.43 4.23
CA LEU A 32 -1.58 -3.89 2.98
C LEU A 32 -2.23 -5.26 3.12
N GLY A 33 -1.70 -6.14 3.97
CA GLY A 33 -2.33 -7.44 4.25
C GLY A 33 -3.73 -7.31 4.87
N ALA A 34 -3.93 -6.36 5.78
CA ALA A 34 -5.25 -6.10 6.37
C ALA A 34 -6.24 -5.57 5.31
N LEU A 35 -5.78 -4.71 4.41
CA LEU A 35 -6.59 -4.26 3.27
C LEU A 35 -6.91 -5.39 2.31
N ALA A 36 -5.95 -6.27 2.00
CA ALA A 36 -6.17 -7.41 1.09
C ALA A 36 -7.17 -8.42 1.65
N VAL A 37 -7.23 -8.59 2.98
CA VAL A 37 -8.26 -9.43 3.62
C VAL A 37 -9.63 -8.79 3.53
N ARG A 38 -9.72 -7.46 3.74
CA ARG A 38 -10.99 -6.73 3.73
C ARG A 38 -11.54 -6.50 2.31
N TYR A 39 -10.65 -6.25 1.36
CA TYR A 39 -10.96 -5.90 -0.01
C TYR A 39 -10.17 -6.85 -0.93
N PRO A 40 -10.68 -8.10 -1.13
CA PRO A 40 -9.98 -9.09 -1.92
C PRO A 40 -9.73 -8.60 -3.34
N PHE A 41 -8.63 -9.05 -3.94
CA PHE A 41 -8.28 -8.67 -5.29
C PHE A 41 -9.33 -9.14 -6.31
N VAL A 42 -9.67 -8.24 -7.22
CA VAL A 42 -10.51 -8.45 -8.39
C VAL A 42 -9.71 -8.01 -9.62
N GLU A 43 -9.88 -8.71 -10.73
CA GLU A 43 -9.21 -8.40 -12.00
C GLU A 43 -9.56 -6.97 -12.45
N PRO A 44 -8.56 -6.12 -12.76
CA PRO A 44 -8.80 -4.76 -13.23
C PRO A 44 -9.49 -4.73 -14.60
N MET A 45 -10.24 -3.66 -14.86
CA MET A 45 -10.86 -3.46 -16.17
C MET A 45 -9.82 -3.25 -17.30
N PRO A 46 -10.19 -3.51 -18.58
CA PRO A 46 -9.25 -3.42 -19.71
C PRO A 46 -8.66 -2.03 -19.95
N ASP A 47 -9.38 -0.99 -19.57
CA ASP A 47 -9.03 0.43 -19.70
C ASP A 47 -8.27 0.98 -18.47
N ALA A 48 -7.93 0.12 -17.52
CA ALA A 48 -7.32 0.52 -16.28
C ALA A 48 -5.93 1.15 -16.46
N VAL A 49 -5.67 2.24 -15.75
CA VAL A 49 -4.38 2.93 -15.76
C VAL A 49 -3.44 2.29 -14.75
N ARG A 50 -2.29 1.80 -15.22
CA ARG A 50 -1.28 1.12 -14.40
C ARG A 50 -0.03 1.95 -14.20
N ARG A 51 0.47 2.02 -12.95
CA ARG A 51 1.84 2.47 -12.64
C ARG A 51 2.53 1.53 -11.66
N ASN A 52 3.79 1.25 -11.93
CA ASN A 52 4.59 0.34 -11.14
C ASN A 52 5.42 1.08 -10.08
N PHE A 53 5.79 0.38 -9.01
CA PHE A 53 6.73 0.87 -7.99
C PHE A 53 6.37 2.26 -7.43
N GLN A 54 5.11 2.42 -7.04
CA GLN A 54 4.63 3.59 -6.34
C GLN A 54 4.86 3.44 -4.83
N SER A 55 4.99 4.59 -4.16
CA SER A 55 5.17 4.68 -2.72
C SER A 55 3.83 4.92 -2.05
N PHE A 56 3.49 4.07 -1.08
CA PHE A 56 2.34 4.27 -0.19
C PHE A 56 2.78 4.20 1.26
N SER A 57 2.13 4.97 2.12
CA SER A 57 2.28 4.89 3.57
C SER A 57 0.95 4.49 4.19
N PHE A 58 0.95 3.47 5.04
CA PHE A 58 -0.23 2.97 5.76
C PHE A 58 0.01 3.17 7.26
N GLY A 59 -0.53 4.25 7.81
CA GLY A 59 -0.19 4.70 9.16
C GLY A 59 1.32 4.92 9.31
N LEU A 60 1.96 4.14 10.18
CA LEU A 60 3.41 4.20 10.46
C LEU A 60 4.26 3.38 9.47
N ALA A 61 3.66 2.52 8.64
CA ALA A 61 4.38 1.68 7.70
C ALA A 61 4.54 2.38 6.34
N ASN A 62 5.77 2.66 5.94
CA ASN A 62 6.09 3.23 4.62
C ASN A 62 6.51 2.12 3.65
N MET A 63 5.76 1.95 2.58
CA MET A 63 6.00 1.00 1.48
C MET A 63 6.55 1.74 0.26
N GLY A 64 7.69 2.39 0.44
CA GLY A 64 8.36 3.16 -0.61
C GLY A 64 8.73 2.29 -1.81
N LEU A 65 8.30 2.68 -3.01
CA LEU A 65 8.57 1.99 -4.28
C LEU A 65 8.22 0.50 -4.29
N CYS A 66 7.27 0.06 -3.46
CA CYS A 66 6.96 -1.36 -3.26
C CYS A 66 5.57 -1.77 -3.74
N VAL A 67 4.77 -0.83 -4.25
CA VAL A 67 3.37 -1.08 -4.63
C VAL A 67 3.16 -0.77 -6.12
N HIS A 68 2.64 -1.74 -6.87
CA HIS A 68 2.08 -1.49 -8.19
C HIS A 68 0.62 -1.06 -8.02
N VAL A 69 0.26 0.03 -8.67
CA VAL A 69 -1.09 0.59 -8.61
C VAL A 69 -1.75 0.41 -9.96
N VAL A 70 -2.99 -0.06 -9.94
CA VAL A 70 -3.88 0.00 -11.08
C VAL A 70 -5.15 0.73 -10.63
N VAL A 71 -5.66 1.61 -11.48
CA VAL A 71 -6.88 2.36 -11.23
C VAL A 71 -7.82 2.10 -12.40
N ASP A 72 -9.04 1.67 -12.09
CA ASP A 72 -10.14 1.62 -13.04
C ASP A 72 -11.35 2.43 -12.53
N GLU A 73 -12.45 2.38 -13.27
CA GLU A 73 -13.68 3.11 -12.95
C GLU A 73 -14.25 2.75 -11.57
N ARG A 74 -13.97 1.55 -11.06
CA ARG A 74 -14.64 0.99 -9.87
C ARG A 74 -13.72 0.86 -8.66
N HIS A 75 -12.43 0.60 -8.88
CA HIS A 75 -11.50 0.26 -7.81
C HIS A 75 -10.12 0.93 -7.95
N LEU A 76 -9.53 1.15 -6.78
CA LEU A 76 -8.10 1.32 -6.57
C LEU A 76 -7.46 -0.03 -6.27
N HIS A 77 -6.69 -0.57 -7.21
CA HIS A 77 -5.96 -1.82 -7.04
C HIS A 77 -4.54 -1.55 -6.52
N LEU A 78 -4.23 -2.16 -5.37
CA LEU A 78 -2.93 -2.11 -4.72
C LEU A 78 -2.29 -3.49 -4.75
N MET A 79 -1.27 -3.64 -5.58
CA MET A 79 -0.57 -4.92 -5.74
C MET A 79 0.85 -4.81 -5.20
N PRO A 80 1.24 -5.62 -4.21
CA PRO A 80 2.62 -5.62 -3.74
C PRO A 80 3.57 -6.07 -4.84
N ALA A 81 4.79 -5.51 -4.85
CA ALA A 81 5.89 -5.98 -5.69
C ALA A 81 6.22 -7.46 -5.41
N LYS A 82 6.83 -8.15 -6.38
CA LYS A 82 7.14 -9.59 -6.26
C LYS A 82 7.91 -9.94 -4.98
N LEU A 83 8.89 -9.12 -4.60
CA LEU A 83 9.66 -9.33 -3.37
C LEU A 83 8.79 -9.25 -2.12
N VAL A 84 7.82 -8.35 -2.11
CA VAL A 84 6.87 -8.19 -1.00
C VAL A 84 5.88 -9.37 -0.93
N ARG A 85 5.49 -9.93 -2.08
CA ARG A 85 4.60 -11.10 -2.14
C ARG A 85 5.20 -12.33 -1.45
N ILE A 86 6.52 -12.48 -1.44
CA ILE A 86 7.21 -13.58 -0.73
C ILE A 86 6.91 -13.53 0.78
N PHE A 87 6.64 -12.34 1.33
CA PHE A 87 6.22 -12.18 2.73
C PHE A 87 4.73 -12.45 2.97
N GLY A 88 4.00 -13.00 2.00
CA GLY A 88 2.60 -13.44 2.15
C GLY A 88 1.58 -12.30 2.09
N VAL A 89 1.92 -11.19 1.45
CA VAL A 89 1.03 -10.04 1.29
C VAL A 89 0.23 -10.19 0.00
N GLY A 90 -1.11 -10.17 0.12
CA GLY A 90 -2.03 -10.19 -1.01
C GLY A 90 -2.14 -8.83 -1.71
N ALA A 91 -2.65 -8.85 -2.94
CA ALA A 91 -3.15 -7.64 -3.58
C ALA A 91 -4.53 -7.28 -3.02
N ALA A 92 -4.90 -6.00 -3.07
CA ALA A 92 -6.19 -5.49 -2.63
C ALA A 92 -6.86 -4.70 -3.77
N SER A 93 -8.18 -4.82 -3.89
CA SER A 93 -8.98 -4.00 -4.83
C SER A 93 -9.98 -3.19 -4.02
N VAL A 94 -9.65 -1.92 -3.75
CA VAL A 94 -10.44 -1.04 -2.88
C VAL A 94 -11.50 -0.30 -3.70
N PRO A 95 -12.79 -0.48 -3.42
CA PRO A 95 -13.85 0.30 -4.06
C PRO A 95 -13.70 1.82 -3.81
N TRP A 96 -14.02 2.67 -4.78
CA TRP A 96 -13.83 4.13 -4.63
C TRP A 96 -14.68 4.76 -3.52
N ASP A 97 -15.85 4.21 -3.22
CA ASP A 97 -16.73 4.62 -2.12
C ASP A 97 -16.08 4.43 -0.73
N GLU A 98 -15.12 3.51 -0.61
CA GLU A 98 -14.34 3.26 0.61
C GLU A 98 -13.09 4.18 0.72
N VAL A 99 -12.81 5.00 -0.30
CA VAL A 99 -11.65 5.91 -0.34
C VAL A 99 -12.07 7.32 0.06
N HIS A 100 -12.00 7.62 1.35
CA HIS A 100 -12.36 8.94 1.87
C HIS A 100 -11.14 9.86 1.96
N LEU A 101 -11.05 10.86 1.07
CA LEU A 101 -9.94 11.81 1.12
C LEU A 101 -9.98 12.66 2.39
N ARG A 102 -8.81 12.86 3.02
CA ARG A 102 -8.71 13.79 4.14
C ARG A 102 -8.66 15.23 3.64
N PRO A 103 -9.39 16.16 4.27
CA PRO A 103 -9.30 17.58 3.95
C PRO A 103 -7.88 18.08 4.26
N GLY A 104 -7.25 18.74 3.29
CA GLY A 104 -5.90 19.25 3.40
C GLY A 104 -5.27 19.51 2.03
N ARG A 105 -4.24 20.37 1.99
CA ARG A 105 -3.48 20.58 0.74
C ARG A 105 -2.67 19.32 0.42
N SER A 106 -2.77 18.85 -0.82
CA SER A 106 -1.81 17.89 -1.38
C SER A 106 -0.39 18.43 -1.16
N ARG A 107 0.50 17.62 -0.56
CA ARG A 107 1.89 18.03 -0.35
C ARG A 107 2.70 17.57 -1.55
N GLY A 108 2.70 18.38 -2.61
CA GLY A 108 3.29 18.00 -3.89
C GLY A 108 2.52 16.83 -4.51
N ALA A 109 3.24 15.76 -4.86
CA ALA A 109 2.71 14.57 -5.52
C ALA A 109 2.09 13.52 -4.58
N ILE A 110 1.89 13.84 -3.30
CA ILE A 110 1.31 12.93 -2.30
C ILE A 110 0.01 13.50 -1.74
N ARG A 111 -0.99 12.62 -1.65
CA ARG A 111 -2.30 12.87 -1.04
C ARG A 111 -2.61 11.83 0.03
N THR A 112 -3.47 12.19 0.99
CA THR A 112 -3.86 11.31 2.10
C THR A 112 -5.35 11.01 2.06
N ALA A 113 -5.69 9.74 2.21
CA ALA A 113 -7.03 9.18 2.28
C ALA A 113 -7.20 8.34 3.54
N ARG A 114 -8.45 8.04 3.89
CA ARG A 114 -8.82 7.02 4.87
C ARG A 114 -9.46 5.87 4.10
N ILE A 115 -8.89 4.68 4.23
CA ILE A 115 -9.32 3.46 3.52
C ILE A 115 -9.44 2.35 4.55
N GLY A 116 -10.61 1.70 4.64
CA GLY A 116 -10.81 0.60 5.59
C GLY A 116 -10.50 0.95 7.05
N GLY A 117 -10.70 2.21 7.42
CA GLY A 117 -10.37 2.73 8.75
C GLY A 117 -8.92 3.16 8.97
N GLN A 118 -8.00 2.83 8.06
CA GLN A 118 -6.58 3.20 8.13
C GLN A 118 -6.29 4.51 7.39
N THR A 119 -5.30 5.27 7.86
CA THR A 119 -4.81 6.45 7.12
C THR A 119 -3.80 6.00 6.08
N VAL A 120 -4.05 6.31 4.82
CA VAL A 120 -3.23 5.92 3.68
C VAL A 120 -2.75 7.17 2.97
N SER A 121 -1.44 7.32 2.77
CA SER A 121 -0.86 8.37 1.94
C SER A 121 -0.27 7.75 0.68
N GLY A 122 -0.58 8.31 -0.48
CA GLY A 122 -0.15 7.76 -1.76
C GLY A 122 -0.08 8.84 -2.84
N PRO A 123 0.27 8.46 -4.09
CA PRO A 123 0.42 9.40 -5.18
C PRO A 123 -0.89 10.13 -5.50
N THR A 124 -0.81 11.45 -5.69
CA THR A 124 -1.98 12.29 -5.99
C THR A 124 -2.72 11.81 -7.22
N TRP A 125 -2.02 11.34 -8.27
CA TRP A 125 -2.62 10.93 -9.53
C TRP A 125 -3.67 9.82 -9.40
N CYS A 126 -3.53 8.92 -8.43
CA CYS A 126 -4.49 7.84 -8.21
C CYS A 126 -5.57 8.22 -7.20
N LEU A 127 -5.22 9.00 -6.18
CA LEU A 127 -6.15 9.39 -5.12
C LEU A 127 -7.06 10.56 -5.50
N SER A 128 -6.69 11.39 -6.49
CA SER A 128 -7.57 12.47 -6.96
C SER A 128 -8.80 11.96 -7.69
N ILE A 129 -8.74 10.76 -8.28
CA ILE A 129 -9.86 10.15 -9.03
C ILE A 129 -11.08 9.93 -8.12
N ALA A 130 -10.86 9.71 -6.82
CA ALA A 130 -11.94 9.60 -5.84
C ALA A 130 -12.78 10.90 -5.72
N GLU A 131 -12.20 12.08 -5.98
CA GLU A 131 -12.97 13.35 -5.98
C GLU A 131 -13.89 13.44 -7.18
N ASP A 132 -13.37 13.07 -8.35
CA ASP A 132 -14.11 13.15 -9.61
C ASP A 132 -15.34 12.23 -9.56
N GLN A 133 -15.17 11.02 -9.02
CA GLN A 133 -16.26 10.05 -8.83
C GLN A 133 -17.31 10.56 -7.82
N SER A 134 -16.86 11.09 -6.67
CA SER A 134 -17.77 11.64 -5.65
C SER A 134 -18.56 12.85 -6.15
N GLY A 135 -17.98 13.65 -7.05
CA GLY A 135 -18.64 14.79 -7.69
C GLY A 135 -19.68 14.37 -8.73
N ALA A 136 -19.34 13.38 -9.57
CA ALA A 136 -20.22 12.85 -10.60
C ALA A 136 -21.48 12.19 -10.01
N GLU A 137 -21.34 11.39 -8.95
CA GLU A 137 -22.49 10.76 -8.27
C GLU A 137 -23.43 11.81 -7.67
N ARG A 138 -22.88 12.88 -7.07
CA ARG A 138 -23.69 13.98 -6.53
C ARG A 138 -24.48 14.70 -7.61
N ALA A 139 -23.84 14.97 -8.76
CA ALA A 139 -24.50 15.62 -9.90
C ALA A 139 -25.60 14.75 -10.53
N ALA A 140 -25.47 13.42 -10.50
CA ALA A 140 -26.50 12.49 -10.99
C ALA A 140 -27.69 12.32 -10.03
N SER A 141 -27.55 12.71 -8.76
CA SER A 141 -28.56 12.50 -7.70
C SER A 141 -29.45 13.71 -7.39
N GLY A 142 -29.21 14.87 -8.01
CA GLY A 142 -29.97 16.12 -7.83
C GLY A 142 -30.75 16.52 -9.07
#